data_AF-A0A1S2W864-F1
#
_entry.id   AF-A0A1S2W864-F1
#
_cell.length_a   1.000
_cell.length_b   1.000
_cell.length_c   1.000
_cell.angle_alpha   90.00
_cell.angle_beta   90.00
_cell.angle_gamma   90.00
#
_symmetry.space_group_name_H-M   'P 1'
#
loop_
_entity.id
_entity.type
_entity.pdbx_description
1 polymer ?
#
loop_
_entity_poly.entity_id
_entity_poly.type
_entity_poly.pdbx_seq_one_letter_code
_entity_poly.pdbx_strand_id
1 'polypeptide(L)'
;MPLLQAHVNYLELAGTKFRFEARLFGLTDFLQAEQLLFENPATPELTEETQPEDGYIQSEAAEEPIPLERAIIFRNKRNKRTFILRFPFEGDWAEETFSGELDLNHITPTGRPLPMGYFDAFFAIVQGESILHEAPFGDTRPLIPVIYRVDTKHSNLLLKLEYEVVVQYSEYSNTLSFHSLKQGETKRFIRMIEKFNKTKKNWRKRAFKFRRFTFKAIYNVTKWTQPIQENKVIFASDSRSDVSGNFAYILNEIERRDLHLDVKTFFKPNLQSRRDWRDKFTLPYHLATAKTILVDDFYPMIYPLNIRKGSDLVQVWHAVGAFKTFGYSRLGKPGGPSANSLSHRNYTKAIVSSHNVARHYAEGFGLREDQVVATGIPRTDMFFDQDYIAEAKERIYEEYPIFKTKKVIMFAPTFRGNGAKSAHYDFSQLDLDALYEAFHEDYVFVLKMHPFVRRRMEIPEVYADFFLDLTDHREINELLFVSDILITDYSSTCFEFSLLDRPMLFFAYDLEDYISKRDFYYDFEEFVPGPIVRTSEELIERIKNEDFEMQNVKAFAEYFFEQQDGKSSQRFVDQIILGENK
;
A
#
# COMPACT_ATOMS: atom_id res chain seq x y z
N MET A 1 51.19 31.74 -1.30
CA MET A 1 50.43 30.47 -1.36
C MET A 1 51.29 29.45 -2.08
N PRO A 2 51.48 28.22 -1.58
CA PRO A 2 52.15 27.19 -2.38
C PRO A 2 51.26 26.85 -3.57
N LEU A 3 51.84 26.85 -4.77
CA LEU A 3 51.16 26.42 -5.99
C LEU A 3 51.23 24.88 -6.06
N LEU A 4 50.09 24.21 -6.16
CA LEU A 4 50.05 22.77 -6.41
C LEU A 4 50.12 22.54 -7.92
N GLN A 5 51.23 21.97 -8.42
CA GLN A 5 51.33 21.51 -9.80
C GLN A 5 51.35 19.98 -9.82
N ALA A 6 50.30 19.38 -10.37
CA ALA A 6 50.21 17.94 -10.62
C ALA A 6 50.40 17.69 -12.12
N HIS A 7 51.36 16.84 -12.48
CA HIS A 7 51.50 16.34 -13.85
C HIS A 7 50.80 14.99 -13.96
N VAL A 8 49.82 14.88 -14.87
CA VAL A 8 49.11 13.63 -15.17
C VAL A 8 49.41 13.26 -16.61
N ASN A 9 50.02 12.09 -16.82
CA ASN A 9 50.20 11.52 -18.16
C ASN A 9 49.11 10.46 -18.39
N TYR A 10 48.38 10.59 -19.51
CA TYR A 10 47.29 9.69 -19.88
C TYR A 10 47.80 8.48 -20.68
N LEU A 11 47.29 7.29 -20.35
CA LEU A 11 47.34 6.10 -21.21
C LEU A 11 46.07 5.27 -20.91
N GLU A 12 45.14 5.25 -21.87
CA GLU A 12 43.93 4.41 -21.83
C GLU A 12 44.30 2.95 -22.06
N LEU A 13 43.97 2.07 -21.12
CA LEU A 13 43.73 0.64 -21.35
C LEU A 13 42.91 0.08 -20.16
N ALA A 14 41.77 -0.55 -20.48
CA ALA A 14 40.82 -1.06 -19.50
C ALA A 14 41.44 -2.12 -18.56
N GLY A 15 41.17 -2.00 -17.25
CA GLY A 15 41.49 -3.04 -16.26
C GLY A 15 42.83 -2.93 -15.50
N THR A 16 43.55 -1.80 -15.58
CA THR A 16 44.82 -1.60 -14.85
C THR A 16 44.67 -0.55 -13.75
N LYS A 17 45.23 -0.82 -12.55
CA LYS A 17 45.24 0.13 -11.41
C LYS A 17 46.18 1.31 -11.69
N PHE A 18 45.73 2.53 -11.38
CA PHE A 18 46.57 3.73 -11.44
C PHE A 18 47.16 4.06 -10.07
N ARG A 19 48.40 4.57 -10.08
CA ARG A 19 49.08 5.13 -8.90
C ARG A 19 49.58 6.52 -9.28
N PHE A 20 49.26 7.53 -8.48
CA PHE A 20 49.81 8.88 -8.65
C PHE A 20 50.63 9.28 -7.42
N GLU A 21 51.76 9.91 -7.67
CA GLU A 21 52.60 10.54 -6.66
C GLU A 21 52.57 12.05 -6.88
N ALA A 22 52.10 12.80 -5.87
CA ALA A 22 52.16 14.25 -5.87
C ALA A 22 53.22 14.70 -4.86
N ARG A 23 54.14 15.57 -5.30
CA ARG A 23 55.24 16.08 -4.46
C ARG A 23 54.97 17.53 -4.09
N LEU A 24 54.76 17.80 -2.80
CA LEU A 24 54.71 19.16 -2.26
C LEU A 24 56.14 19.64 -1.99
N PHE A 25 56.56 20.74 -2.63
CA PHE A 25 57.87 21.33 -2.40
C PHE A 25 57.95 21.93 -0.98
N GLY A 26 58.84 21.40 -0.15
CA GLY A 26 59.14 21.93 1.20
C GLY A 26 58.87 20.98 2.37
N LEU A 27 58.35 19.78 2.12
CA LEU A 27 58.19 18.70 3.11
C LEU A 27 58.84 17.42 2.55
N THR A 28 59.53 16.67 3.40
CA THR A 28 60.26 15.44 3.02
C THR A 28 59.37 14.21 2.82
N ASP A 29 58.07 14.31 3.08
CA ASP A 29 57.16 13.17 3.08
C ASP A 29 56.23 13.18 1.85
N PHE A 30 56.10 12.01 1.21
CA PHE A 30 55.26 11.77 0.04
C PHE A 30 53.83 11.42 0.45
N LEU A 31 52.82 11.99 -0.21
CA LEU A 31 51.44 11.51 -0.13
C LEU A 31 51.23 10.49 -1.25
N GLN A 32 51.08 9.21 -0.88
CA GLN A 32 50.62 8.16 -1.78
C GLN A 32 49.16 7.83 -1.45
N ALA A 33 48.29 7.89 -2.45
CA ALA A 33 46.90 7.44 -2.36
C ALA A 33 46.61 6.48 -3.52
N GLU A 34 45.96 5.36 -3.23
CA GLU A 34 45.44 4.42 -4.22
C GLU A 34 43.91 4.45 -4.15
N GLN A 35 43.25 4.65 -5.29
CA GLN A 35 41.79 4.64 -5.39
C GLN A 35 41.36 3.75 -6.55
N LEU A 36 40.45 2.81 -6.28
CA LEU A 36 39.89 1.89 -7.25
C LEU A 36 38.56 2.48 -7.74
N LEU A 37 38.49 2.85 -9.03
CA LEU A 37 37.35 3.64 -9.52
C LEU A 37 36.16 2.81 -10.01
N PHE A 38 36.29 1.49 -10.24
CA PHE A 38 35.15 0.61 -10.56
C PHE A 38 35.41 -0.85 -10.15
N GLU A 39 34.46 -1.47 -9.44
CA GLU A 39 34.35 -2.93 -9.35
C GLU A 39 33.42 -3.41 -10.48
N ASN A 40 33.91 -4.33 -11.32
CA ASN A 40 33.03 -5.10 -12.18
C ASN A 40 32.34 -6.14 -11.28
N PRO A 41 30.99 -6.23 -11.24
CA PRO A 41 30.34 -7.20 -10.37
C PRO A 41 30.79 -8.60 -10.79
N ALA A 42 31.51 -9.27 -9.89
CA ALA A 42 31.87 -10.66 -10.06
C ALA A 42 30.58 -11.46 -10.27
N THR A 43 30.47 -12.11 -11.43
CA THR A 43 29.47 -13.14 -11.69
C THR A 43 29.56 -14.16 -10.56
N PRO A 44 28.53 -14.37 -9.74
CA PRO A 44 28.57 -15.43 -8.74
C PRO A 44 28.62 -16.76 -9.49
N GLU A 45 29.66 -17.54 -9.24
CA GLU A 45 29.69 -18.96 -9.58
C GLU A 45 28.42 -19.62 -9.05
N LEU A 46 27.73 -20.33 -9.95
CA LEU A 46 26.57 -21.17 -9.66
C LEU A 46 26.95 -22.20 -8.60
N THR A 47 26.59 -21.92 -7.35
CA THR A 47 26.49 -22.92 -6.30
C THR A 47 25.07 -23.48 -6.34
N GLU A 48 24.96 -24.78 -6.62
CA GLU A 48 23.72 -25.55 -6.53
C GLU A 48 23.16 -25.52 -5.10
N GLU A 49 22.29 -24.57 -4.77
CA GLU A 49 21.47 -24.66 -3.55
C GLU A 49 20.04 -24.17 -3.77
N THR A 50 19.13 -25.16 -3.84
CA THR A 50 17.69 -25.12 -3.52
C THR A 50 16.81 -24.06 -4.22
N GLN A 51 16.00 -24.57 -5.14
CA GLN A 51 14.80 -23.91 -5.67
C GLN A 51 14.02 -23.16 -4.58
N PRO A 52 13.59 -21.90 -4.81
CA PRO A 52 12.69 -21.23 -3.90
C PRO A 52 11.30 -21.90 -4.01
N GLU A 53 10.96 -22.78 -3.06
CA GLU A 53 9.55 -23.13 -2.81
C GLU A 53 8.78 -21.83 -2.50
N ASP A 54 7.71 -21.59 -3.25
CA ASP A 54 6.84 -20.40 -3.17
C ASP A 54 6.63 -19.93 -1.73
N GLY A 55 7.35 -18.88 -1.39
CA GLY A 55 7.38 -18.26 -0.08
C GLY A 55 6.83 -16.85 -0.13
N TYR A 56 5.60 -16.66 -0.64
CA TYR A 56 4.77 -15.52 -0.20
C TYR A 56 4.29 -15.75 1.24
N ILE A 57 5.26 -15.94 2.14
CA ILE A 57 5.08 -15.59 3.54
C ILE A 57 5.28 -14.08 3.51
N GLN A 58 4.19 -13.31 3.39
CA GLN A 58 4.24 -11.95 3.92
C GLN A 58 4.73 -12.10 5.35
N SER A 59 5.98 -11.68 5.57
CA SER A 59 6.58 -11.62 6.88
C SER A 59 5.58 -10.90 7.76
N GLU A 60 5.26 -11.48 8.93
CA GLU A 60 4.65 -10.75 10.03
C GLU A 60 5.32 -9.36 10.08
N ALA A 61 4.61 -8.31 9.66
CA ALA A 61 4.96 -6.99 10.15
C ALA A 61 4.56 -7.08 11.62
N ALA A 62 5.55 -7.36 12.48
CA ALA A 62 5.52 -6.77 13.80
C ALA A 62 5.20 -5.28 13.59
N GLU A 63 4.36 -4.67 14.42
CA GLU A 63 4.36 -3.21 14.54
C GLU A 63 5.83 -2.78 14.58
N GLU A 64 6.29 -2.16 13.50
CA GLU A 64 7.68 -1.73 13.44
C GLU A 64 7.78 -0.64 14.52
N PRO A 65 8.68 -0.81 15.51
CA PRO A 65 8.82 0.18 16.55
C PRO A 65 9.10 1.52 15.89
N ILE A 66 8.46 2.58 16.38
CA ILE A 66 8.67 3.96 15.91
C ILE A 66 10.18 4.18 15.79
N PRO A 67 10.70 4.66 14.64
CA PRO A 67 12.15 4.78 14.46
C PRO A 67 12.73 5.69 15.52
N LEU A 68 13.95 5.37 15.95
CA LEU A 68 14.72 6.24 16.83
C LEU A 68 15.17 7.46 16.04
N GLU A 69 14.96 8.64 16.61
CA GLU A 69 15.34 9.91 16.02
C GLU A 69 16.28 10.65 16.97
N ARG A 70 17.25 11.36 16.39
CA ARG A 70 18.11 12.29 17.12
C ARG A 70 17.41 13.66 17.10
N ALA A 71 17.34 14.33 18.25
CA ALA A 71 16.66 15.61 18.38
C ALA A 71 17.44 16.57 19.25
N ILE A 72 17.22 17.87 19.03
CA ILE A 72 17.65 18.92 19.94
C ILE A 72 16.43 19.41 20.71
N ILE A 73 16.55 19.51 22.03
CA ILE A 73 15.48 19.94 22.90
C ILE A 73 15.83 21.30 23.49
N PHE A 74 14.97 22.30 23.30
CA PHE A 74 15.06 23.58 23.99
C PHE A 74 13.98 23.67 25.07
N ARG A 75 14.38 23.88 26.32
CA ARG A 75 13.50 24.01 27.48
C ARG A 75 13.59 25.44 28.01
N ASN A 76 12.49 26.19 27.91
CA ASN A 76 12.46 27.57 28.36
C ASN A 76 12.58 27.65 29.89
N LYS A 77 13.52 28.46 30.40
CA LYS A 77 13.81 28.56 31.83
C LYS A 77 12.65 29.12 32.65
N ARG A 78 11.83 29.99 32.05
CA ARG A 78 10.77 30.76 32.72
C ARG A 78 9.44 30.02 32.76
N ASN A 79 8.98 29.47 31.63
CA ASN A 79 7.66 28.81 31.54
C ASN A 79 7.75 27.28 31.39
N LYS A 80 8.96 26.71 31.41
CA LYS A 80 9.23 25.27 31.30
C LYS A 80 8.70 24.61 30.01
N ARG A 81 8.30 25.39 29.00
CA ARG A 81 7.87 24.86 27.70
C ARG A 81 9.04 24.19 26.99
N THR A 82 8.79 23.02 26.42
CA THR A 82 9.78 22.19 25.72
C THR A 82 9.53 22.23 24.22
N PHE A 83 10.58 22.46 23.45
CA PHE A 83 10.58 22.42 21.99
C PHE A 83 11.47 21.27 21.55
N ILE A 84 10.90 20.24 20.94
CA ILE A 84 11.63 19.08 20.39
C ILE A 84 11.82 19.32 18.91
N LEU A 85 13.07 19.39 18.48
CA LEU A 85 13.44 19.70 17.11
C LEU A 85 14.12 18.48 16.51
N ARG A 86 13.45 17.87 15.54
CA ARG A 86 13.91 16.67 14.84
C ARG A 86 14.66 17.12 13.59
N PHE A 87 15.94 16.79 13.51
CA PHE A 87 16.77 17.12 12.36
C PHE A 87 17.26 15.85 11.68
N PRO A 88 17.33 15.81 10.34
CA PRO A 88 18.10 14.81 9.66
C PRO A 88 19.57 15.10 9.94
N PHE A 89 20.17 14.38 10.87
CA PHE A 89 21.63 14.29 10.89
C PHE A 89 22.05 13.49 9.66
N GLU A 90 23.01 13.98 8.90
CA GLU A 90 23.64 13.19 7.85
C GLU A 90 24.42 12.03 8.52
N GLY A 91 24.16 10.81 8.04
CA GLY A 91 24.80 9.57 8.51
C GLY A 91 23.87 8.66 9.34
N ASP A 92 23.85 7.38 8.97
CA ASP A 92 23.06 6.33 9.64
C ASP A 92 23.51 6.10 11.10
N TRP A 93 22.69 5.47 11.94
CA TRP A 93 23.04 4.97 13.27
C TRP A 93 24.23 4.01 13.27
N ALA A 94 24.55 3.42 12.12
CA ALA A 94 25.69 2.53 11.93
C ALA A 94 27.00 3.25 11.58
N GLU A 95 26.95 4.51 11.13
CA GLU A 95 28.12 5.25 10.66
C GLU A 95 29.06 5.69 11.79
N GLU A 96 30.35 5.87 11.44
CA GLU A 96 31.41 6.27 12.38
C GLU A 96 31.31 7.73 12.82
N THR A 97 30.60 8.55 12.06
CA THR A 97 30.40 9.98 12.32
C THR A 97 29.01 10.39 11.83
N PHE A 98 28.40 11.36 12.50
CA PHE A 98 27.22 12.05 11.98
C PHE A 98 27.39 13.55 12.16
N SER A 99 26.80 14.32 11.26
CA SER A 99 26.83 15.79 11.32
C SER A 99 25.46 16.39 11.07
N GLY A 100 25.28 17.63 11.50
CA GLY A 100 24.07 18.38 11.23
C GLY A 100 24.28 19.86 11.48
N GLU A 101 23.43 20.69 10.90
CA GLU A 101 23.40 22.12 11.13
C GLU A 101 21.99 22.56 11.51
N LEU A 102 21.91 23.52 12.44
CA LEU A 102 20.67 24.10 12.91
C LEU A 102 20.74 25.61 12.74
N ASP A 103 19.97 26.14 11.80
CA ASP A 103 19.76 27.58 11.64
C ASP A 103 18.81 28.11 12.71
N LEU A 104 19.35 28.99 13.57
CA LEU A 104 18.58 29.51 14.69
C LEU A 104 17.50 30.53 14.29
N ASN A 105 17.51 30.98 13.03
CA ASN A 105 16.51 31.90 12.50
C ASN A 105 15.20 31.21 12.09
N HIS A 106 15.23 29.89 11.83
CA HIS A 106 14.11 29.13 11.25
C HIS A 106 13.81 27.81 11.99
N ILE A 107 13.82 27.86 13.32
CA ILE A 107 13.84 26.65 14.17
C ILE A 107 12.47 25.98 14.37
N THR A 108 11.37 26.75 14.42
CA THR A 108 10.06 26.20 14.78
C THR A 108 9.44 25.40 13.63
N PRO A 109 8.49 24.48 13.89
CA PRO A 109 7.76 23.75 12.84
C PRO A 109 7.07 24.66 11.80
N THR A 110 6.81 25.92 12.17
CA THR A 110 6.24 26.97 11.30
C THR A 110 7.29 27.82 10.58
N GLY A 111 8.58 27.45 10.60
CA GLY A 111 9.68 28.17 9.94
C GLY A 111 10.11 29.49 10.62
N ARG A 112 9.71 29.73 11.88
CA ARG A 112 9.99 30.95 12.66
C ARG A 112 11.11 30.73 13.70
N PRO A 113 11.81 31.77 14.17
CA PRO A 113 12.81 31.63 15.23
C PRO A 113 12.18 31.22 16.57
N LEU A 114 13.00 30.72 17.51
CA LEU A 114 12.54 30.48 18.88
C LEU A 114 12.02 31.80 19.49
N PRO A 115 10.93 31.76 20.28
CA PRO A 115 10.44 32.95 20.98
C PRO A 115 11.53 33.54 21.89
N MET A 116 11.61 34.87 22.01
CA MET A 116 12.57 35.50 22.92
C MET A 116 12.48 34.93 24.33
N GLY A 117 13.61 34.45 24.87
CA GLY A 117 13.68 33.88 26.20
C GLY A 117 15.01 33.20 26.49
N TYR A 118 15.19 32.78 27.73
CA TYR A 118 16.33 31.96 28.15
C TYR A 118 15.95 30.49 28.05
N PHE A 119 16.78 29.70 27.36
CA PHE A 119 16.55 28.27 27.17
C PHE A 119 17.72 27.46 27.72
N ASP A 120 17.41 26.32 28.33
CA ASP A 120 18.36 25.22 28.46
C ASP A 120 18.21 24.36 27.21
N ALA A 121 19.33 23.96 26.62
CA ALA A 121 19.33 23.20 25.38
C ALA A 121 20.00 21.84 25.60
N PHE A 122 19.44 20.79 24.99
CA PHE A 122 19.82 19.40 25.22
C PHE A 122 19.94 18.67 23.90
N PHE A 123 20.92 17.76 23.80
CA PHE A 123 20.88 16.70 22.80
C PHE A 123 20.03 15.55 23.35
N ALA A 124 19.13 15.01 22.52
CA ALA A 124 18.23 13.95 22.93
C ALA A 124 18.07 12.86 21.88
N ILE A 125 17.75 11.66 22.37
CA ILE A 125 17.25 10.56 21.55
C ILE A 125 15.77 10.42 21.86
N VAL A 126 14.94 10.51 20.83
CA VAL A 126 13.49 10.46 20.93
C VAL A 126 12.93 9.31 20.13
N GLN A 127 11.78 8.80 20.56
CA GLN A 127 10.99 7.80 19.85
C GLN A 127 9.54 8.24 19.86
N GLY A 128 9.05 8.72 18.73
CA GLY A 128 7.76 9.44 18.69
C GLY A 128 7.86 10.71 19.55
N GLU A 129 6.93 10.89 20.48
CA GLU A 129 6.95 12.02 21.43
C GLU A 129 7.72 11.75 22.72
N SER A 130 8.21 10.53 22.92
CA SER A 130 8.93 10.14 24.14
C SER A 130 10.40 10.51 24.06
N ILE A 131 10.90 11.22 25.08
CA ILE A 131 12.33 11.49 25.28
C ILE A 131 12.95 10.29 26.00
N LEU A 132 13.77 9.53 25.30
CA LEU A 132 14.41 8.32 25.85
C LEU A 132 15.70 8.66 26.60
N HIS A 133 16.44 9.65 26.10
CA HIS A 133 17.67 10.15 26.71
C HIS A 133 17.81 11.64 26.41
N GLU A 134 18.23 12.44 27.38
CA GLU A 134 18.59 13.84 27.18
C GLU A 134 19.90 14.18 27.91
N ALA A 135 20.72 15.01 27.29
CA ALA A 135 21.97 15.51 27.86
C ALA A 135 22.06 17.03 27.65
N PRO A 136 22.27 17.83 28.71
CA PRO A 136 22.35 19.28 28.57
C PRO A 136 23.61 19.69 27.82
N PHE A 137 23.50 20.73 27.00
CA PHE A 137 24.65 21.52 26.57
C PHE A 137 25.14 22.30 27.81
N GLY A 138 26.38 22.06 28.27
CA GLY A 138 26.94 22.67 29.48
C GLY A 138 27.04 24.21 29.45
N ASP A 139 27.44 24.84 30.57
CA ASP A 139 27.55 26.32 30.71
C ASP A 139 28.57 26.91 29.71
N THR A 140 28.09 27.75 28.79
CA THR A 140 28.76 28.18 27.55
C THR A 140 29.57 29.48 27.68
N ARG A 141 30.54 29.54 28.59
CA ARG A 141 31.52 30.64 28.63
C ARG A 141 32.95 30.10 28.60
N PRO A 142 33.81 30.46 27.62
CA PRO A 142 33.62 30.42 26.16
C PRO A 142 33.50 28.97 25.68
N LEU A 143 33.04 28.73 24.44
CA LEU A 143 32.85 27.40 23.85
C LEU A 143 34.19 26.61 23.75
N ILE A 144 34.56 25.96 24.85
CA ILE A 144 35.55 24.89 24.95
C ILE A 144 34.88 23.62 24.41
N PRO A 145 35.56 22.76 23.62
CA PRO A 145 35.00 21.48 23.19
C PRO A 145 34.54 20.68 24.41
N VAL A 146 33.23 20.49 24.54
CA VAL A 146 32.66 19.68 25.61
C VAL A 146 32.57 18.25 25.10
N ILE A 147 33.36 17.36 25.71
CA ILE A 147 33.36 15.92 25.44
C ILE A 147 32.08 15.34 26.07
N TYR A 148 31.14 14.89 25.25
CA TYR A 148 29.95 14.19 25.74
C TYR A 148 30.07 12.68 25.56
N ARG A 149 29.50 11.93 26.51
CA ARG A 149 29.47 10.47 26.52
C ARG A 149 28.02 10.02 26.54
N VAL A 150 27.46 9.73 25.37
CA VAL A 150 26.07 9.26 25.26
C VAL A 150 26.04 7.75 25.53
N ASP A 151 25.51 7.33 26.68
CA ASP A 151 25.27 5.92 27.00
C ASP A 151 23.86 5.57 26.52
N THR A 152 23.75 4.94 25.35
CA THR A 152 22.49 4.51 24.74
C THR A 152 21.87 3.33 25.50
N LYS A 153 21.33 3.59 26.70
CA LYS A 153 20.59 2.57 27.46
C LYS A 153 19.10 2.63 27.09
N HIS A 154 18.66 1.57 26.42
CA HIS A 154 17.30 1.21 25.98
C HIS A 154 16.82 1.83 24.65
N SER A 155 16.34 1.08 23.65
CA SER A 155 15.85 -0.31 23.60
C SER A 155 16.59 -1.17 22.57
N ASN A 156 17.76 -1.68 22.95
CA ASN A 156 18.28 -2.94 22.40
C ASN A 156 19.31 -3.45 23.41
N LEU A 157 19.09 -4.63 24.00
CA LEU A 157 20.07 -5.36 24.84
C LEU A 157 21.37 -5.74 24.07
N LEU A 158 21.53 -5.19 22.85
CA LEU A 158 22.29 -5.74 21.74
C LEU A 158 23.42 -4.83 21.27
N LEU A 159 23.34 -3.52 21.50
CA LEU A 159 24.30 -2.57 20.96
C LEU A 159 24.46 -1.38 21.92
N LYS A 160 25.69 -1.16 22.38
CA LYS A 160 26.10 0.08 23.04
C LYS A 160 27.03 0.83 22.09
N LEU A 161 26.63 2.04 21.71
CA LEU A 161 27.41 2.96 20.89
C LEU A 161 27.84 4.14 21.76
N GLU A 162 29.13 4.46 21.74
CA GLU A 162 29.69 5.65 22.41
C GLU A 162 30.08 6.68 21.34
N TYR A 163 29.47 7.86 21.40
CA TYR A 163 29.78 8.99 20.52
C TYR A 163 30.21 10.21 21.34
N GLU A 164 31.17 10.94 20.79
CA GLU A 164 31.56 12.28 21.22
C GLU A 164 30.97 13.29 20.25
N VAL A 165 30.23 14.28 20.73
CA VAL A 165 29.56 15.29 19.89
C VAL A 165 30.14 16.67 20.16
N VAL A 166 30.72 17.27 19.14
CA VAL A 166 31.23 18.65 19.15
C VAL A 166 30.16 19.57 18.59
N VAL A 167 29.85 20.64 19.32
CA VAL A 167 28.89 21.67 18.90
C VAL A 167 29.62 22.99 18.72
N GLN A 168 29.44 23.63 17.58
CA GLN A 168 30.01 24.94 17.28
C GLN A 168 28.90 25.93 16.93
N TYR A 169 29.03 27.17 17.42
CA TYR A 169 28.10 28.25 17.10
C TYR A 169 28.79 29.28 16.22
N SER A 170 28.13 29.66 15.13
CA SER A 170 28.57 30.73 14.24
C SER A 170 27.71 31.97 14.46
N GLU A 171 28.31 33.03 15.03
CA GLU A 171 27.63 34.33 15.20
C GLU A 171 27.25 34.98 13.87
N TYR A 172 27.98 34.73 12.79
CA TYR A 172 27.76 35.34 11.48
C TYR A 172 26.50 34.79 10.78
N SER A 173 26.32 33.47 10.84
CA SER A 173 25.18 32.78 10.21
C SER A 173 24.05 32.46 11.20
N ASN A 174 24.27 32.68 12.50
CA ASN A 174 23.36 32.28 13.58
C ASN A 174 23.01 30.78 13.51
N THR A 175 24.00 29.95 13.17
CA THR A 175 23.84 28.49 13.02
C THR A 175 24.60 27.73 14.11
N LEU A 176 24.04 26.60 14.56
CA LEU A 176 24.74 25.60 15.36
C LEU A 176 25.14 24.42 14.46
N SER A 177 26.43 24.13 14.34
CA SER A 177 26.92 22.92 13.69
C SER A 177 27.27 21.83 14.70
N PHE A 178 26.97 20.59 14.33
CA PHE A 178 27.16 19.40 15.14
C PHE A 178 28.05 18.42 14.37
N HIS A 179 29.09 17.91 15.01
CA HIS A 179 29.94 16.87 14.46
C HIS A 179 30.17 15.80 15.51
N SER A 180 29.92 14.53 15.17
CA SER A 180 30.17 13.42 16.08
C SER A 180 31.34 12.54 15.66
N LEU A 181 31.99 11.94 16.65
CA LEU A 181 33.06 10.95 16.50
C LEU A 181 32.69 9.69 17.30
N LYS A 182 32.59 8.53 16.63
CA LYS A 182 32.33 7.24 17.28
C LYS A 182 33.60 6.77 18.01
N GLN A 183 33.49 6.61 19.33
CA GLN A 183 34.59 6.18 20.20
C GLN A 183 34.63 4.65 20.37
N GLY A 184 33.52 3.94 20.13
CA GLY A 184 33.50 2.48 20.16
C GLY A 184 32.11 1.84 20.08
N GLU A 185 32.10 0.53 19.81
CA GLU A 185 30.88 -0.29 19.79
C GLU A 185 31.03 -1.55 20.66
N THR A 186 29.99 -1.91 21.42
CA THR A 186 29.93 -3.21 22.12
C THR A 186 28.66 -3.96 21.75
N LYS A 187 28.82 -5.10 21.08
CA LYS A 187 27.74 -6.00 20.62
C LYS A 187 27.55 -7.17 21.60
N ARG A 188 26.61 -7.08 22.56
CA ARG A 188 26.29 -8.17 23.51
C ARG A 188 25.09 -8.98 23.00
N PHE A 189 25.09 -10.31 23.21
CA PHE A 189 23.97 -11.23 22.93
C PHE A 189 23.40 -11.33 21.49
N ILE A 190 23.92 -10.60 20.50
CA ILE A 190 23.47 -10.64 19.09
C ILE A 190 23.41 -12.07 18.56
N ARG A 191 24.50 -12.84 18.71
CA ARG A 191 24.55 -14.24 18.25
C ARG A 191 23.50 -15.14 18.93
N MET A 192 23.13 -14.86 20.18
CA MET A 192 22.15 -15.65 20.92
C MET A 192 20.72 -15.31 20.48
N ILE A 193 20.42 -14.03 20.28
CA ILE A 193 19.11 -13.58 19.77
C ILE A 193 18.93 -13.95 18.30
N GLU A 194 19.96 -13.85 17.47
CA GLU A 194 19.94 -14.37 16.09
C GLU A 194 19.69 -15.88 16.09
N LYS A 195 20.36 -16.64 16.97
CA LYS A 195 20.13 -18.08 17.12
C LYS A 195 18.71 -18.38 17.61
N PHE A 196 18.18 -17.61 18.56
CA PHE A 196 16.80 -17.75 19.05
C PHE A 196 15.78 -17.39 17.97
N ASN A 197 15.95 -16.27 17.26
CA ASN A 197 15.10 -15.83 16.16
C ASN A 197 15.15 -16.81 14.98
N LYS A 198 16.33 -17.34 14.63
CA LYS A 198 16.50 -18.41 13.65
C LYS A 198 15.77 -19.68 14.08
N THR A 199 15.88 -20.05 15.35
CA THR A 199 15.18 -21.22 15.92
C THR A 199 13.66 -21.02 15.91
N LYS A 200 13.16 -19.85 16.34
CA LYS A 200 11.75 -19.45 16.31
C LYS A 200 11.20 -19.44 14.88
N LYS A 201 11.96 -18.89 13.92
CA LYS A 201 11.62 -18.89 12.49
C LYS A 201 11.51 -20.33 11.96
N ASN A 202 12.47 -21.19 12.29
CA ASN A 202 12.45 -22.60 11.90
C ASN A 202 11.27 -23.36 12.52
N TRP A 203 10.97 -23.11 13.80
CA TRP A 203 9.82 -23.72 14.47
C TRP A 203 8.49 -23.26 13.86
N ARG A 204 8.34 -21.96 13.56
CA ARG A 204 7.18 -21.42 12.82
C ARG A 204 7.03 -22.06 11.44
N LYS A 205 8.11 -22.21 10.68
CA LYS A 205 8.09 -22.92 9.38
C LYS A 205 7.61 -24.37 9.53
N ARG A 206 8.14 -25.10 10.52
CA ARG A 206 7.71 -26.48 10.81
C ARG A 206 6.24 -26.55 11.23
N ALA A 207 5.81 -25.67 12.12
CA ALA A 207 4.42 -25.58 12.56
C ALA A 207 3.49 -25.25 11.38
N PHE A 208 3.89 -24.38 10.47
CA PHE A 208 3.14 -24.08 9.25
C PHE A 208 3.02 -25.31 8.32
N LYS A 209 4.15 -25.99 8.05
CA LYS A 209 4.14 -27.23 7.25
C LYS A 209 3.25 -28.30 7.91
N PHE A 210 3.32 -28.47 9.22
CA PHE A 210 2.48 -29.40 9.98
C PHE A 210 1.00 -29.04 9.93
N ARG A 211 0.65 -27.75 10.07
CA ARG A 211 -0.74 -27.27 9.93
C ARG A 211 -1.30 -27.51 8.52
N ARG A 212 -0.50 -27.28 7.49
CA ARG A 212 -0.89 -27.56 6.11
C ARG A 212 -1.06 -29.06 5.87
N PHE A 213 -0.18 -29.88 6.44
CA PHE A 213 -0.29 -31.33 6.37
C PHE A 213 -1.57 -31.85 7.05
N THR A 214 -1.81 -31.43 8.30
CA THR A 214 -3.02 -31.83 9.06
C THR A 214 -4.30 -31.37 8.37
N PHE A 215 -4.35 -30.14 7.86
CA PHE A 215 -5.48 -29.62 7.09
C PHE A 215 -5.77 -30.47 5.85
N LYS A 216 -4.74 -30.80 5.06
CA LYS A 216 -4.85 -31.70 3.90
C LYS A 216 -5.30 -33.10 4.29
N ALA A 217 -4.77 -33.65 5.39
CA ALA A 217 -5.12 -34.97 5.88
C ALA A 217 -6.60 -35.04 6.26
N ILE A 218 -7.09 -34.07 7.02
CA ILE A 218 -8.51 -33.99 7.41
C ILE A 218 -9.40 -33.88 6.17
N TYR A 219 -9.05 -32.99 5.23
CA TYR A 219 -9.79 -32.83 3.98
C TYR A 219 -9.86 -34.14 3.17
N ASN A 220 -8.72 -34.82 2.96
CA ASN A 220 -8.67 -36.04 2.17
C ASN A 220 -9.38 -37.22 2.85
N VAL A 221 -9.23 -37.38 4.17
CA VAL A 221 -9.94 -38.40 4.95
C VAL A 221 -11.45 -38.14 4.92
N THR A 222 -11.87 -36.88 5.07
CA THR A 222 -13.29 -36.51 5.01
C THR A 222 -13.86 -36.75 3.60
N LYS A 223 -13.10 -36.37 2.56
CA LYS A 223 -13.45 -36.63 1.15
C LYS A 223 -13.67 -38.11 0.86
N TRP A 224 -12.95 -39.00 1.53
CA TRP A 224 -13.09 -40.45 1.38
C TRP A 224 -14.21 -41.05 2.24
N THR A 225 -14.45 -40.51 3.44
CA THR A 225 -15.38 -41.10 4.43
C THR A 225 -16.78 -40.51 4.42
N GLN A 226 -16.98 -39.28 3.94
CA GLN A 226 -18.24 -38.56 4.01
C GLN A 226 -18.79 -38.26 2.61
N PRO A 227 -20.13 -38.26 2.41
CA PRO A 227 -20.74 -37.82 1.16
C PRO A 227 -20.65 -36.30 0.98
N ILE A 228 -20.90 -35.83 -0.25
CA ILE A 228 -21.18 -34.42 -0.51
C ILE A 228 -22.58 -34.12 0.04
N GLN A 229 -22.72 -32.99 0.72
CA GLN A 229 -24.00 -32.48 1.21
C GLN A 229 -24.50 -31.46 0.19
N GLU A 230 -25.48 -31.87 -0.63
CA GLU A 230 -25.95 -31.11 -1.80
C GLU A 230 -26.51 -29.72 -1.43
N ASN A 231 -27.04 -29.54 -0.22
CA ASN A 231 -27.57 -28.26 0.25
C ASN A 231 -26.53 -27.40 1.00
N LYS A 232 -25.26 -27.82 1.08
CA LYS A 232 -24.23 -27.10 1.85
C LYS A 232 -23.45 -26.10 1.00
N VAL A 233 -23.45 -24.84 1.44
CA VAL A 233 -22.73 -23.73 0.81
C VAL A 233 -21.77 -23.08 1.80
N ILE A 234 -20.53 -22.86 1.37
CA ILE A 234 -19.50 -22.22 2.19
C ILE A 234 -19.20 -20.84 1.65
N PHE A 235 -19.11 -19.85 2.54
CA PHE A 235 -18.59 -18.52 2.26
C PHE A 235 -17.27 -18.36 3.04
N ALA A 236 -16.15 -18.18 2.34
CA ALA A 236 -14.84 -18.11 2.97
C ALA A 236 -14.03 -16.93 2.45
N SER A 237 -13.48 -16.13 3.37
CA SER A 237 -12.55 -15.03 3.05
C SER A 237 -11.42 -14.97 4.07
N ASP A 238 -10.23 -14.60 3.61
CA ASP A 238 -9.04 -14.31 4.43
C ASP A 238 -8.67 -12.80 4.37
N SER A 239 -9.55 -11.96 3.81
CA SER A 239 -9.41 -10.51 3.67
C SER A 239 -10.62 -9.71 4.19
N ARG A 240 -11.60 -10.37 4.82
CA ARG A 240 -12.82 -9.74 5.39
C ARG A 240 -13.16 -10.34 6.74
N SER A 241 -13.64 -9.50 7.67
CA SER A 241 -14.10 -9.96 8.99
C SER A 241 -15.49 -10.60 8.93
N ASP A 242 -16.35 -10.10 8.04
CA ASP A 242 -17.78 -10.39 8.02
C ASP A 242 -18.33 -10.47 6.59
N VAL A 243 -19.57 -10.97 6.46
CA VAL A 243 -20.31 -11.04 5.19
C VAL A 243 -20.52 -9.62 4.65
N SER A 244 -19.88 -9.30 3.54
CA SER A 244 -19.97 -7.99 2.87
C SER A 244 -19.65 -8.13 1.38
N GLY A 245 -19.88 -7.07 0.60
CA GLY A 245 -19.66 -7.10 -0.86
C GLY A 245 -20.49 -8.19 -1.53
N ASN A 246 -19.92 -8.90 -2.50
CA ASN A 246 -20.62 -9.94 -3.27
C ASN A 246 -21.28 -11.01 -2.38
N PHE A 247 -20.64 -11.40 -1.27
CA PHE A 247 -21.19 -12.40 -0.36
C PHE A 247 -22.49 -11.98 0.32
N ALA A 248 -22.63 -10.70 0.70
CA ALA A 248 -23.87 -10.21 1.32
C ALA A 248 -25.04 -10.29 0.35
N TYR A 249 -24.84 -9.85 -0.89
CA TYR A 249 -25.85 -9.89 -1.93
C TYR A 249 -26.29 -11.31 -2.30
N ILE A 250 -25.33 -12.24 -2.40
CA ILE A 250 -25.65 -13.66 -2.64
C ILE A 250 -26.43 -14.26 -1.45
N LEU A 251 -25.99 -13.98 -0.21
CA LEU A 251 -26.64 -14.53 0.98
C LEU A 251 -28.06 -13.97 1.13
N ASN A 252 -28.24 -12.67 0.95
CA ASN A 252 -29.55 -12.03 0.99
C ASN A 252 -30.50 -12.64 -0.05
N GLU A 253 -30.03 -12.95 -1.26
CA GLU A 253 -30.86 -13.59 -2.29
C GLU A 253 -31.24 -15.04 -1.93
N ILE A 254 -30.33 -15.79 -1.31
CA ILE A 254 -30.61 -17.14 -0.79
C ILE A 254 -31.68 -17.07 0.31
N GLU A 255 -31.57 -16.12 1.22
CA GLU A 255 -32.52 -15.90 2.33
C GLU A 255 -33.88 -15.41 1.82
N ARG A 256 -33.89 -14.44 0.88
CA ARG A 256 -35.10 -13.90 0.26
C ARG A 256 -35.94 -14.98 -0.42
N ARG A 257 -35.30 -16.01 -0.97
CA ARG A 257 -35.97 -17.15 -1.64
C ARG A 257 -36.26 -18.34 -0.72
N ASP A 258 -35.85 -18.26 0.54
CA ASP A 258 -36.03 -19.33 1.53
C ASP A 258 -35.51 -20.71 1.05
N LEU A 259 -34.30 -20.75 0.47
CA LEU A 259 -33.74 -21.98 -0.12
C LEU A 259 -33.31 -23.05 0.89
N HIS A 260 -33.47 -22.80 2.20
CA HIS A 260 -33.13 -23.73 3.30
C HIS A 260 -31.76 -24.43 3.17
N LEU A 261 -30.74 -23.69 2.71
CA LEU A 261 -29.37 -24.19 2.53
C LEU A 261 -28.60 -24.24 3.86
N ASP A 262 -27.71 -25.24 4.02
CA ASP A 262 -26.74 -25.27 5.13
C ASP A 262 -25.58 -24.33 4.82
N VAL A 263 -25.74 -23.05 5.17
CA VAL A 263 -24.72 -22.01 4.98
C VAL A 263 -23.69 -22.05 6.11
N LYS A 264 -22.41 -22.07 5.75
CA LYS A 264 -21.28 -21.98 6.68
C LYS A 264 -20.32 -20.86 6.30
N THR A 265 -19.95 -20.01 7.25
CA THR A 265 -19.08 -18.86 7.05
C THR A 265 -17.72 -19.06 7.70
N PHE A 266 -16.65 -18.64 7.03
CA PHE A 266 -15.28 -18.75 7.50
C PHE A 266 -14.48 -17.50 7.14
N PHE A 267 -14.52 -16.51 8.02
CA PHE A 267 -13.93 -15.19 7.77
C PHE A 267 -12.70 -14.91 8.63
N LYS A 268 -11.87 -14.03 8.10
CA LYS A 268 -10.65 -13.55 8.75
C LYS A 268 -10.30 -12.19 8.13
N PRO A 269 -10.11 -11.13 8.95
CA PRO A 269 -10.04 -9.75 8.46
C PRO A 269 -8.83 -9.45 7.56
N ASN A 270 -7.72 -10.17 7.74
CA ASN A 270 -6.52 -10.03 6.92
C ASN A 270 -5.64 -11.27 7.05
N LEU A 271 -4.71 -11.50 6.12
CA LEU A 271 -3.84 -12.68 6.09
C LEU A 271 -2.99 -12.88 7.36
N GLN A 272 -2.70 -11.83 8.12
CA GLN A 272 -1.91 -11.89 9.36
C GLN A 272 -2.72 -12.45 10.54
N SER A 273 -4.05 -12.30 10.51
CA SER A 273 -4.93 -12.70 11.60
C SER A 273 -4.93 -14.22 11.84
N ARG A 274 -5.08 -14.62 13.10
CA ARG A 274 -5.09 -16.05 13.46
C ARG A 274 -6.51 -16.57 13.42
N ARG A 275 -6.73 -17.57 12.57
CA ARG A 275 -7.97 -18.36 12.55
C ARG A 275 -8.18 -19.08 13.89
N ASP A 276 -9.43 -19.17 14.31
CA ASP A 276 -9.83 -19.92 15.51
C ASP A 276 -9.23 -21.33 15.48
N TRP A 277 -8.89 -21.88 16.64
CA TRP A 277 -8.41 -23.25 16.73
C TRP A 277 -9.44 -24.27 16.25
N ARG A 278 -10.75 -24.02 16.44
CA ARG A 278 -11.84 -24.90 15.97
C ARG A 278 -11.87 -24.96 14.45
N ASP A 279 -11.82 -23.80 13.81
CA ASP A 279 -11.78 -23.63 12.36
C ASP A 279 -10.63 -24.39 11.69
N LYS A 280 -9.51 -24.60 12.37
CA LYS A 280 -8.40 -25.38 11.81
C LYS A 280 -8.78 -26.83 11.51
N PHE A 281 -9.80 -27.36 12.20
CA PHE A 281 -10.29 -28.72 12.05
C PHE A 281 -11.66 -28.77 11.35
N THR A 282 -12.54 -27.81 11.61
CA THR A 282 -13.89 -27.78 11.01
C THR A 282 -13.85 -27.31 9.55
N LEU A 283 -13.04 -26.31 9.21
CA LEU A 283 -12.92 -25.81 7.83
C LEU A 283 -12.58 -26.93 6.81
N PRO A 284 -11.51 -27.74 6.99
CA PRO A 284 -11.19 -28.78 6.01
C PRO A 284 -12.28 -29.86 5.91
N TYR A 285 -13.03 -30.12 6.99
CA TYR A 285 -14.19 -31.00 6.97
C TYR A 285 -15.34 -30.41 6.14
N HIS A 286 -15.69 -29.14 6.38
CA HIS A 286 -16.75 -28.47 5.64
C HIS A 286 -16.38 -28.35 4.16
N LEU A 287 -15.14 -27.94 3.84
CA LEU A 287 -14.67 -27.89 2.45
C LEU A 287 -14.75 -29.24 1.73
N ALA A 288 -14.53 -30.37 2.43
CA ALA A 288 -14.60 -31.70 1.84
C ALA A 288 -16.02 -32.24 1.62
N THR A 289 -17.01 -31.65 2.29
CA THR A 289 -18.42 -32.10 2.28
C THR A 289 -19.36 -31.09 1.61
N ALA A 290 -18.93 -29.87 1.31
CA ALA A 290 -19.78 -28.86 0.68
C ALA A 290 -20.03 -29.15 -0.80
N LYS A 291 -21.22 -28.76 -1.26
CA LYS A 291 -21.56 -28.72 -2.67
C LYS A 291 -20.91 -27.52 -3.35
N THR A 292 -21.04 -26.34 -2.74
CA THR A 292 -20.51 -25.10 -3.29
C THR A 292 -19.66 -24.36 -2.27
N ILE A 293 -18.48 -23.91 -2.68
CA ILE A 293 -17.50 -23.20 -1.86
C ILE A 293 -17.22 -21.88 -2.56
N LEU A 294 -17.54 -20.77 -1.91
CA LEU A 294 -17.38 -19.42 -2.41
C LEU A 294 -16.19 -18.76 -1.73
N VAL A 295 -15.29 -18.20 -2.55
CA VAL A 295 -14.14 -17.37 -2.13
C VAL A 295 -14.15 -16.06 -2.91
N ASP A 296 -13.72 -14.96 -2.31
CA ASP A 296 -13.77 -13.60 -2.93
C ASP A 296 -12.38 -13.02 -3.26
N ASP A 297 -11.32 -13.62 -2.72
CA ASP A 297 -9.95 -13.12 -2.85
C ASP A 297 -8.93 -14.25 -2.61
N PHE A 298 -7.69 -13.87 -2.33
CA PHE A 298 -6.58 -14.76 -2.05
C PHE A 298 -6.82 -15.63 -0.79
N TYR A 299 -6.97 -16.95 -0.99
CA TYR A 299 -7.27 -17.90 0.07
C TYR A 299 -6.22 -19.05 0.15
N PRO A 300 -5.03 -18.82 0.75
CA PRO A 300 -3.86 -19.70 0.62
C PRO A 300 -4.06 -21.17 1.04
N MET A 301 -4.96 -21.43 1.98
CA MET A 301 -5.17 -22.77 2.53
C MET A 301 -5.90 -23.71 1.57
N ILE A 302 -6.62 -23.18 0.57
CA ILE A 302 -7.42 -24.00 -0.36
C ILE A 302 -6.62 -24.45 -1.58
N TYR A 303 -5.71 -23.62 -2.09
CA TYR A 303 -4.91 -23.90 -3.30
C TYR A 303 -4.18 -25.24 -3.34
N PRO A 304 -3.66 -25.75 -2.21
CA PRO A 304 -2.96 -27.03 -2.18
C PRO A 304 -3.90 -28.24 -2.24
N LEU A 305 -5.22 -28.03 -2.19
CA LEU A 305 -6.23 -29.08 -2.20
C LEU A 305 -6.64 -29.42 -3.63
N ASN A 306 -6.87 -30.71 -3.86
CA ASN A 306 -7.57 -31.18 -5.04
C ASN A 306 -9.08 -31.20 -4.75
N ILE A 307 -9.80 -30.21 -5.27
CA ILE A 307 -11.24 -30.03 -5.07
C ILE A 307 -11.98 -31.32 -5.47
N ARG A 308 -12.96 -31.70 -4.66
CA ARG A 308 -13.70 -32.95 -4.84
C ARG A 308 -14.55 -32.88 -6.10
N LYS A 309 -14.53 -33.93 -6.92
CA LYS A 309 -15.46 -34.04 -8.06
C LYS A 309 -16.89 -34.01 -7.56
N GLY A 310 -17.72 -33.15 -8.16
CA GLY A 310 -19.11 -32.91 -7.74
C GLY A 310 -19.28 -31.74 -6.76
N SER A 311 -18.17 -31.14 -6.28
CA SER A 311 -18.16 -29.89 -5.53
C SER A 311 -17.58 -28.77 -6.39
N ASP A 312 -18.16 -27.58 -6.29
CA ASP A 312 -17.69 -26.38 -6.98
C ASP A 312 -16.92 -25.46 -6.01
N LEU A 313 -15.68 -25.14 -6.34
CA LEU A 313 -14.96 -23.99 -5.78
C LEU A 313 -15.10 -22.80 -6.74
N VAL A 314 -15.81 -21.77 -6.31
CA VAL A 314 -16.19 -20.62 -7.12
C VAL A 314 -15.49 -19.37 -6.60
N GLN A 315 -14.77 -18.70 -7.50
CA GLN A 315 -14.19 -17.39 -7.23
C GLN A 315 -15.21 -16.30 -7.60
N VAL A 316 -15.75 -15.62 -6.58
CA VAL A 316 -16.69 -14.50 -6.76
C VAL A 316 -15.99 -13.17 -7.03
N TRP A 317 -14.69 -13.11 -6.70
CA TRP A 317 -13.79 -11.95 -6.82
C TRP A 317 -14.31 -10.67 -6.13
N HIS A 318 -13.48 -9.63 -6.15
CA HIS A 318 -13.80 -8.33 -5.57
C HIS A 318 -13.87 -7.20 -6.61
N ALA A 319 -13.10 -7.31 -7.69
CA ALA A 319 -13.00 -6.28 -8.74
C ALA A 319 -13.93 -6.55 -9.93
N VAL A 320 -14.34 -5.47 -10.60
CA VAL A 320 -15.14 -5.47 -11.83
C VAL A 320 -14.25 -5.19 -13.04
N GLY A 321 -14.62 -5.73 -14.21
CA GLY A 321 -14.16 -5.27 -15.52
C GLY A 321 -12.72 -5.58 -15.94
N ALA A 322 -11.93 -6.30 -15.13
CA ALA A 322 -10.55 -6.76 -15.41
C ALA A 322 -9.76 -5.92 -16.43
N PHE A 323 -9.36 -4.71 -16.06
CA PHE A 323 -8.51 -3.86 -16.90
C PHE A 323 -7.01 -4.04 -16.64
N LYS A 324 -6.61 -4.25 -15.38
CA LYS A 324 -5.22 -4.59 -15.01
C LYS A 324 -4.98 -6.08 -15.11
N THR A 325 -3.84 -6.49 -15.63
CA THR A 325 -3.44 -7.90 -15.58
C THR A 325 -3.31 -8.40 -14.14
N PHE A 326 -3.73 -9.64 -13.89
CA PHE A 326 -3.60 -10.28 -12.58
C PHE A 326 -3.32 -11.79 -12.73
N GLY A 327 -2.96 -12.43 -11.62
CA GLY A 327 -2.70 -13.86 -11.58
C GLY A 327 -1.71 -14.30 -12.67
N TYR A 328 -2.03 -15.34 -13.43
CA TYR A 328 -1.15 -15.92 -14.44
C TYR A 328 -0.96 -15.08 -15.70
N SER A 329 -1.80 -14.08 -15.96
CA SER A 329 -1.52 -13.09 -17.01
C SER A 329 -0.27 -12.26 -16.72
N ARG A 330 0.21 -12.28 -15.48
CA ARG A 330 1.46 -11.64 -15.07
C ARG A 330 2.64 -12.62 -14.97
N LEU A 331 2.55 -13.82 -15.56
CA LEU A 331 3.66 -14.77 -15.54
C LEU A 331 4.93 -14.14 -16.11
N GLY A 332 6.03 -14.23 -15.37
CA GLY A 332 7.32 -13.64 -15.76
C GLY A 332 7.43 -12.12 -15.53
N LYS A 333 6.39 -11.45 -15.04
CA LYS A 333 6.40 -10.01 -14.72
C LYS A 333 6.67 -9.77 -13.22
N PRO A 334 7.24 -8.61 -12.83
CA PRO A 334 7.41 -8.25 -11.43
C PRO A 334 6.10 -8.34 -10.64
N GLY A 335 6.16 -9.01 -9.48
CA GLY A 335 5.02 -9.26 -8.61
C GLY A 335 4.02 -10.32 -9.10
N GLY A 336 4.24 -10.91 -10.27
CA GLY A 336 3.43 -12.02 -10.79
C GLY A 336 3.76 -13.37 -10.13
N PRO A 337 2.85 -14.36 -10.24
CA PRO A 337 3.09 -15.69 -9.72
C PRO A 337 4.20 -16.42 -10.48
N SER A 338 4.87 -17.36 -9.81
CA SER A 338 5.77 -18.31 -10.46
C SER A 338 4.97 -19.31 -11.30
N ALA A 339 5.59 -19.91 -12.32
CA ALA A 339 4.95 -20.94 -13.16
C ALA A 339 4.45 -22.15 -12.37
N ASN A 340 5.12 -22.46 -11.25
CA ASN A 340 4.79 -23.57 -10.37
C ASN A 340 3.84 -23.19 -9.23
N SER A 341 3.42 -21.92 -9.15
CA SER A 341 2.50 -21.49 -8.11
C SER A 341 1.19 -22.28 -8.21
N LEU A 342 0.60 -22.56 -7.05
CA LEU A 342 -0.73 -23.16 -6.96
C LEU A 342 -1.83 -22.11 -6.75
N SER A 343 -1.43 -20.86 -6.50
CA SER A 343 -2.35 -19.77 -6.18
C SER A 343 -3.39 -19.60 -7.27
N HIS A 344 -4.66 -19.53 -6.90
CA HIS A 344 -5.78 -19.36 -7.83
C HIS A 344 -5.99 -20.49 -8.87
N ARG A 345 -5.22 -21.60 -8.86
CA ARG A 345 -5.27 -22.63 -9.93
C ARG A 345 -6.30 -23.74 -9.76
N ASN A 346 -6.97 -23.80 -8.61
CA ASN A 346 -7.87 -24.91 -8.30
C ASN A 346 -9.35 -24.52 -8.29
N TYR A 347 -9.67 -23.33 -8.79
CA TYR A 347 -11.05 -22.92 -8.99
C TYR A 347 -11.72 -23.84 -10.01
N THR A 348 -12.99 -24.14 -9.75
CA THR A 348 -13.84 -24.87 -10.69
C THR A 348 -14.60 -23.91 -11.59
N LYS A 349 -14.94 -22.73 -11.06
CA LYS A 349 -15.65 -21.65 -11.72
C LYS A 349 -15.16 -20.30 -11.22
N ALA A 350 -15.31 -19.26 -12.04
CA ALA A 350 -15.22 -17.87 -11.63
C ALA A 350 -16.42 -17.10 -12.20
N ILE A 351 -16.83 -16.01 -11.57
CA ILE A 351 -17.88 -15.14 -12.12
C ILE A 351 -17.30 -13.86 -12.70
N VAL A 352 -18.00 -13.30 -13.68
CA VAL A 352 -17.64 -12.03 -14.32
C VAL A 352 -18.86 -11.17 -14.61
N SER A 353 -18.61 -9.88 -14.83
CA SER A 353 -19.64 -8.89 -15.15
C SER A 353 -20.22 -9.03 -16.56
N SER A 354 -19.45 -9.59 -17.50
CA SER A 354 -19.81 -9.76 -18.91
C SER A 354 -18.99 -10.88 -19.54
N HIS A 355 -19.54 -11.59 -20.53
CA HIS A 355 -18.77 -12.55 -21.32
C HIS A 355 -17.54 -11.90 -22.01
N ASN A 356 -17.59 -10.60 -22.32
CA ASN A 356 -16.49 -9.88 -22.97
C ASN A 356 -15.18 -9.91 -22.17
N VAL A 357 -15.27 -10.00 -20.84
CA VAL A 357 -14.09 -10.05 -19.95
C VAL A 357 -13.73 -11.46 -19.50
N ALA A 358 -14.52 -12.48 -19.87
CA ALA A 358 -14.35 -13.85 -19.38
C ALA A 358 -12.96 -14.41 -19.68
N ARG A 359 -12.43 -14.14 -20.89
CA ARG A 359 -11.08 -14.54 -21.31
C ARG A 359 -9.97 -14.06 -20.37
N HIS A 360 -10.09 -12.83 -19.85
CA HIS A 360 -9.07 -12.24 -18.97
C HIS A 360 -9.03 -12.93 -17.61
N TYR A 361 -10.20 -13.26 -17.07
CA TYR A 361 -10.32 -14.05 -15.84
C TYR A 361 -9.93 -15.52 -16.04
N ALA A 362 -10.25 -16.09 -17.19
CA ALA A 362 -9.83 -17.45 -17.54
C ALA A 362 -8.30 -17.55 -17.57
N GLU A 363 -7.63 -16.62 -18.26
CA GLU A 363 -6.18 -16.54 -18.30
C GLU A 363 -5.57 -16.25 -16.91
N GLY A 364 -6.08 -15.25 -16.19
CA GLY A 364 -5.58 -14.84 -14.88
C GLY A 364 -5.67 -15.95 -13.82
N PHE A 365 -6.70 -16.79 -13.86
CA PHE A 365 -6.89 -17.90 -12.91
C PHE A 365 -6.45 -19.26 -13.45
N GLY A 366 -6.07 -19.37 -14.71
CA GLY A 366 -5.75 -20.66 -15.34
C GLY A 366 -6.99 -21.56 -15.47
N LEU A 367 -8.15 -20.98 -15.75
CA LEU A 367 -9.40 -21.65 -16.05
C LEU A 367 -9.60 -21.75 -17.57
N ARG A 368 -10.48 -22.65 -17.99
CA ARG A 368 -11.06 -22.56 -19.34
C ARG A 368 -12.15 -21.49 -19.35
N GLU A 369 -12.38 -20.87 -20.52
CA GLU A 369 -13.39 -19.82 -20.66
C GLU A 369 -14.82 -20.32 -20.33
N ASP A 370 -15.16 -21.58 -20.64
CA ASP A 370 -16.46 -22.20 -20.28
C ASP A 370 -16.67 -22.36 -18.76
N GLN A 371 -15.62 -22.19 -17.95
CA GLN A 371 -15.68 -22.19 -16.50
C GLN A 371 -15.86 -20.78 -15.92
N VAL A 372 -15.83 -19.75 -16.75
CA VAL A 372 -16.01 -18.36 -16.34
C VAL A 372 -17.41 -17.93 -16.73
N VAL A 373 -18.27 -17.71 -15.73
CA VAL A 373 -19.70 -17.54 -15.91
C VAL A 373 -20.07 -16.06 -15.78
N ALA A 374 -20.71 -15.49 -16.81
CA ALA A 374 -21.14 -14.09 -16.77
C ALA A 374 -22.45 -13.93 -15.99
N THR A 375 -22.37 -14.03 -14.67
CA THR A 375 -23.51 -13.83 -13.76
C THR A 375 -23.71 -12.37 -13.39
N GLY A 376 -22.99 -11.41 -13.99
CA GLY A 376 -22.87 -10.09 -13.39
C GLY A 376 -22.11 -10.13 -12.06
N ILE A 377 -22.05 -8.99 -11.36
CA ILE A 377 -21.36 -8.86 -10.07
C ILE A 377 -22.43 -8.57 -9.00
N PRO A 378 -22.71 -9.48 -8.06
CA PRO A 378 -23.81 -9.33 -7.10
C PRO A 378 -23.85 -7.97 -6.37
N ARG A 379 -22.70 -7.42 -5.96
CA ARG A 379 -22.64 -6.12 -5.27
C ARG A 379 -23.05 -4.93 -6.12
N THR A 380 -23.21 -5.07 -7.44
CA THR A 380 -23.67 -3.97 -8.30
C THR A 380 -25.20 -3.91 -8.40
N ASP A 381 -25.94 -4.87 -7.83
CA ASP A 381 -27.41 -4.82 -7.82
C ASP A 381 -27.94 -3.56 -7.11
N MET A 382 -27.19 -3.02 -6.15
CA MET A 382 -27.51 -1.74 -5.48
C MET A 382 -27.62 -0.53 -6.41
N PHE A 383 -27.00 -0.57 -7.59
CA PHE A 383 -27.09 0.53 -8.57
C PHE A 383 -28.45 0.57 -9.28
N PHE A 384 -29.28 -0.45 -9.08
CA PHE A 384 -30.60 -0.59 -9.69
C PHE A 384 -31.74 -0.59 -8.67
N ASP A 385 -31.41 -0.56 -7.37
CA ASP A 385 -32.37 -0.48 -6.27
C ASP A 385 -32.63 0.99 -5.91
N GLN A 386 -33.75 1.53 -6.37
CA GLN A 386 -34.09 2.95 -6.19
C GLN A 386 -34.32 3.32 -4.72
N ASP A 387 -34.86 2.40 -3.92
CA ASP A 387 -35.11 2.64 -2.50
C ASP A 387 -33.77 2.70 -1.75
N TYR A 388 -32.87 1.75 -2.01
CA TYR A 388 -31.52 1.77 -1.44
C TYR A 388 -30.74 3.03 -1.84
N ILE A 389 -30.79 3.44 -3.11
CA ILE A 389 -30.13 4.65 -3.59
C ILE A 389 -30.69 5.89 -2.87
N ALA A 390 -32.00 6.00 -2.72
CA ALA A 390 -32.63 7.13 -2.02
C ALA A 390 -32.21 7.18 -0.55
N GLU A 391 -32.23 6.05 0.15
CA GLU A 391 -31.79 5.96 1.55
C GLU A 391 -30.30 6.28 1.73
N ALA A 392 -29.45 5.76 0.84
CA ALA A 392 -28.01 6.04 0.87
C ALA A 392 -27.72 7.53 0.66
N LYS A 393 -28.40 8.16 -0.32
CA LYS A 393 -28.28 9.61 -0.54
C LYS A 393 -28.71 10.40 0.69
N GLU A 394 -29.83 10.07 1.31
CA GLU A 394 -30.30 10.82 2.49
C GLU A 394 -29.30 10.71 3.66
N ARG A 395 -28.75 9.52 3.94
CA ARG A 395 -27.69 9.35 4.96
C ARG A 395 -26.50 10.26 4.69
N ILE A 396 -26.01 10.25 3.46
CA ILE A 396 -24.86 11.09 3.06
C ILE A 396 -25.20 12.57 3.15
N TYR A 397 -26.42 12.97 2.79
CA TYR A 397 -26.81 14.36 2.87
C TYR A 397 -27.09 14.86 4.30
N GLU A 398 -27.48 13.97 5.22
CA GLU A 398 -27.55 14.28 6.65
C GLU A 398 -26.16 14.54 7.23
N GLU A 399 -25.16 13.76 6.81
CA GLU A 399 -23.78 13.93 7.26
C GLU A 399 -23.07 15.11 6.57
N TYR A 400 -23.36 15.34 5.28
CA TYR A 400 -22.79 16.40 4.45
C TYR A 400 -23.88 17.24 3.77
N PRO A 401 -24.56 18.16 4.50
CA PRO A 401 -25.66 18.96 3.95
C PRO A 401 -25.28 19.82 2.72
N ILE A 402 -24.00 20.16 2.57
CA ILE A 402 -23.49 20.93 1.43
C ILE A 402 -23.72 20.22 0.09
N PHE A 403 -23.84 18.88 0.08
CA PHE A 403 -24.16 18.10 -1.13
C PHE A 403 -25.61 18.27 -1.59
N LYS A 404 -26.50 18.83 -0.75
CA LYS A 404 -27.85 19.21 -1.19
C LYS A 404 -27.87 20.55 -1.95
N THR A 405 -26.84 21.38 -1.78
CA THR A 405 -26.79 22.75 -2.32
C THR A 405 -25.77 22.95 -3.44
N LYS A 406 -24.70 22.15 -3.47
CA LYS A 406 -23.63 22.21 -4.47
C LYS A 406 -23.50 20.87 -5.18
N LYS A 407 -23.08 20.89 -6.44
CA LYS A 407 -22.75 19.68 -7.21
C LYS A 407 -21.47 19.04 -6.66
N VAL A 408 -21.35 17.72 -6.74
CA VAL A 408 -20.23 16.97 -6.15
C VAL A 408 -19.28 16.49 -7.24
N ILE A 409 -18.05 16.98 -7.21
CA ILE A 409 -16.92 16.42 -7.96
C ILE A 409 -16.19 15.46 -7.03
N MET A 410 -16.15 14.17 -7.36
CA MET A 410 -15.38 13.21 -6.60
C MET A 410 -14.06 12.89 -7.28
N PHE A 411 -12.97 13.11 -6.57
CA PHE A 411 -11.61 12.78 -6.96
C PHE A 411 -11.13 11.51 -6.25
N ALA A 412 -11.07 10.41 -6.99
CA ALA A 412 -10.78 9.07 -6.45
C ALA A 412 -9.65 8.35 -7.22
N PRO A 413 -8.40 8.86 -7.17
CA PRO A 413 -7.28 8.26 -7.87
C PRO A 413 -6.76 6.99 -7.18
N THR A 414 -5.96 6.21 -7.90
CA THR A 414 -5.23 5.07 -7.35
C THR A 414 -3.96 5.50 -6.61
N PHE A 415 -3.54 4.71 -5.62
CA PHE A 415 -2.25 4.95 -4.96
C PHE A 415 -1.07 4.55 -5.88
N ARG A 416 0.07 5.19 -5.69
CA ARG A 416 1.36 4.81 -6.27
C ARG A 416 2.20 4.01 -5.28
N GLY A 417 2.96 3.03 -5.76
CA GLY A 417 3.77 2.11 -4.95
C GLY A 417 3.37 0.64 -5.09
N ASN A 418 4.03 -0.21 -4.29
CA ASN A 418 3.93 -1.68 -4.40
C ASN A 418 2.97 -2.30 -3.36
N GLY A 419 2.40 -1.49 -2.46
CA GLY A 419 1.43 -1.93 -1.46
C GLY A 419 1.34 -0.94 -0.31
N ALA A 420 0.67 -1.35 0.77
CA ALA A 420 0.32 -0.47 1.89
C ALA A 420 1.50 0.29 2.54
N LYS A 421 2.73 -0.23 2.45
CA LYS A 421 3.93 0.40 3.04
C LYS A 421 4.49 1.57 2.21
N SER A 422 4.31 1.54 0.89
CA SER A 422 4.85 2.56 -0.03
C SER A 422 3.76 3.32 -0.78
N ALA A 423 2.50 3.14 -0.37
CA ALA A 423 1.35 3.80 -0.95
C ALA A 423 1.41 5.31 -0.71
N HIS A 424 1.43 6.07 -1.79
CA HIS A 424 1.43 7.53 -1.78
C HIS A 424 0.62 8.07 -2.97
N TYR A 425 0.36 9.37 -2.95
CA TYR A 425 -0.16 10.13 -4.07
C TYR A 425 0.57 11.48 -4.12
N ASP A 426 0.84 11.99 -5.32
CA ASP A 426 1.47 13.29 -5.50
C ASP A 426 0.41 14.37 -5.65
N PHE A 427 0.11 15.06 -4.55
CA PHE A 427 -0.88 16.13 -4.53
C PHE A 427 -0.41 17.41 -5.23
N SER A 428 0.90 17.55 -5.53
CA SER A 428 1.40 18.75 -6.22
C SER A 428 0.92 18.86 -7.68
N GLN A 429 0.36 17.78 -8.22
CA GLN A 429 -0.26 17.75 -9.54
C GLN A 429 -1.62 18.47 -9.59
N LEU A 430 -2.23 18.73 -8.42
CA LEU A 430 -3.48 19.46 -8.30
C LEU A 430 -3.21 20.92 -7.94
N ASP A 431 -3.62 21.84 -8.80
CA ASP A 431 -3.62 23.28 -8.52
C ASP A 431 -4.90 23.62 -7.74
N LEU A 432 -4.80 23.65 -6.42
CA LEU A 432 -5.93 23.89 -5.53
C LEU A 432 -6.50 25.30 -5.72
N ASP A 433 -5.65 26.29 -5.96
CA ASP A 433 -6.05 27.69 -6.14
C ASP A 433 -6.88 27.82 -7.43
N ALA A 434 -6.39 27.27 -8.53
CA ALA A 434 -7.10 27.30 -9.81
C ALA A 434 -8.43 26.53 -9.77
N LEU A 435 -8.47 25.37 -9.10
CA LEU A 435 -9.69 24.58 -8.92
C LEU A 435 -10.73 25.32 -8.06
N TYR A 436 -10.28 25.94 -6.97
CA TYR A 436 -11.15 26.72 -6.09
C TYR A 436 -11.77 27.91 -6.84
N GLU A 437 -10.93 28.75 -7.46
CA GLU A 437 -11.40 29.92 -8.24
C GLU A 437 -12.35 29.51 -9.38
N ALA A 438 -12.14 28.33 -9.96
CA ALA A 438 -12.99 27.85 -11.04
C ALA A 438 -14.38 27.34 -10.59
N PHE A 439 -14.50 26.73 -9.40
CA PHE A 439 -15.65 25.88 -9.09
C PHE A 439 -16.26 26.03 -7.69
N HIS A 440 -15.66 26.80 -6.78
CA HIS A 440 -16.11 26.84 -5.38
C HIS A 440 -17.55 27.35 -5.19
N GLU A 441 -18.10 28.16 -6.09
CA GLU A 441 -19.48 28.66 -5.97
C GLU A 441 -20.53 27.55 -6.18
N ASP A 442 -20.33 26.70 -7.19
CA ASP A 442 -21.34 25.72 -7.65
C ASP A 442 -21.04 24.28 -7.21
N TYR A 443 -19.78 23.97 -6.91
CA TYR A 443 -19.31 22.61 -6.65
C TYR A 443 -18.67 22.45 -5.28
N VAL A 444 -18.58 21.20 -4.85
CA VAL A 444 -17.63 20.73 -3.84
C VAL A 444 -16.72 19.68 -4.46
N PHE A 445 -15.47 19.64 -3.99
CA PHE A 445 -14.45 18.73 -4.47
C PHE A 445 -14.09 17.73 -3.37
N VAL A 446 -14.59 16.50 -3.53
CA VAL A 446 -14.44 15.42 -2.57
C VAL A 446 -13.18 14.61 -2.88
N LEU A 447 -12.24 14.56 -1.96
CA LEU A 447 -11.05 13.70 -2.03
C LEU A 447 -11.38 12.33 -1.44
N LYS A 448 -11.26 11.28 -2.24
CA LYS A 448 -11.44 9.88 -1.81
C LYS A 448 -10.20 9.05 -2.13
N MET A 449 -9.17 9.17 -1.30
CA MET A 449 -7.93 8.41 -1.50
C MET A 449 -8.09 6.94 -1.10
N HIS A 450 -7.15 6.09 -1.54
CA HIS A 450 -7.08 4.72 -1.03
C HIS A 450 -6.72 4.74 0.47
N PRO A 451 -7.30 3.87 1.33
CA PRO A 451 -6.94 3.78 2.76
C PRO A 451 -5.47 3.47 3.07
N PHE A 452 -4.68 3.12 2.05
CA PHE A 452 -3.25 2.88 2.18
C PHE A 452 -2.42 4.16 2.06
N VAL A 453 -2.97 5.22 1.46
CA VAL A 453 -2.32 6.53 1.37
C VAL A 453 -2.43 7.20 2.74
N ARG A 454 -1.35 7.12 3.52
CA ARG A 454 -1.31 7.63 4.90
C ARG A 454 -1.16 9.15 4.97
N ARG A 455 -0.39 9.72 4.05
CA ARG A 455 -0.23 11.17 3.96
C ARG A 455 -1.49 11.76 3.33
N ARG A 456 -2.23 12.55 4.11
CA ARG A 456 -3.39 13.29 3.61
C ARG A 456 -2.94 14.55 2.87
N MET A 457 -3.81 15.07 2.01
CA MET A 457 -3.65 16.41 1.48
C MET A 457 -3.85 17.41 2.62
N GLU A 458 -2.97 18.38 2.75
CA GLU A 458 -3.18 19.51 3.64
C GLU A 458 -4.07 20.51 2.91
N ILE A 459 -5.33 20.63 3.32
CA ILE A 459 -6.30 21.58 2.76
C ILE A 459 -6.19 22.89 3.53
N PRO A 460 -5.76 24.00 2.90
CA PRO A 460 -5.78 25.32 3.53
C PRO A 460 -7.19 25.72 3.99
N GLU A 461 -7.28 26.43 5.13
CA GLU A 461 -8.57 26.87 5.71
C GLU A 461 -9.40 27.70 4.73
N VAL A 462 -8.73 28.45 3.84
CA VAL A 462 -9.37 29.26 2.80
C VAL A 462 -10.18 28.44 1.79
N TYR A 463 -9.97 27.12 1.70
CA TYR A 463 -10.67 26.24 0.76
C TYR A 463 -11.58 25.21 1.44
N ALA A 464 -11.83 25.36 2.75
CA ALA A 464 -12.56 24.37 3.56
C ALA A 464 -14.05 24.22 3.20
N ASP A 465 -14.64 25.18 2.48
CA ASP A 465 -16.02 25.14 1.98
C ASP A 465 -16.14 24.52 0.58
N PHE A 466 -15.00 24.13 -0.02
CA PHE A 466 -14.90 23.52 -1.33
C PHE A 466 -14.29 22.11 -1.28
N PHE A 467 -13.09 21.96 -0.69
CA PHE A 467 -12.42 20.65 -0.60
C PHE A 467 -12.84 19.88 0.66
N LEU A 468 -13.26 18.62 0.47
CA LEU A 468 -13.64 17.73 1.56
C LEU A 468 -12.88 16.41 1.46
N ASP A 469 -12.10 16.07 2.49
CA ASP A 469 -11.42 14.77 2.57
C ASP A 469 -12.35 13.70 3.16
N LEU A 470 -12.92 12.87 2.29
CA LEU A 470 -13.76 11.73 2.66
C LEU A 470 -13.01 10.40 2.52
N THR A 471 -11.68 10.42 2.58
CA THR A 471 -10.86 9.20 2.46
C THR A 471 -11.27 8.12 3.46
N ASP A 472 -11.65 8.49 4.68
CA ASP A 472 -12.06 7.55 5.74
C ASP A 472 -13.51 7.08 5.62
N HIS A 473 -14.30 7.62 4.68
CA HIS A 473 -15.63 7.10 4.38
C HIS A 473 -15.52 5.65 3.86
N ARG A 474 -16.22 4.74 4.53
CA ARG A 474 -16.02 3.30 4.36
C ARG A 474 -16.51 2.79 3.01
N GLU A 475 -17.72 3.16 2.62
CA GLU A 475 -18.37 2.65 1.41
C GLU A 475 -18.27 3.68 0.28
N ILE A 476 -17.42 3.41 -0.71
CA ILE A 476 -17.24 4.32 -1.86
C ILE A 476 -18.49 4.37 -2.76
N ASN A 477 -19.24 3.27 -2.83
CA ASN A 477 -20.42 3.18 -3.70
C ASN A 477 -21.52 4.17 -3.30
N GLU A 478 -21.70 4.45 -2.01
CA GLU A 478 -22.68 5.45 -1.56
C GLU A 478 -22.26 6.87 -1.99
N LEU A 479 -20.96 7.17 -1.95
CA LEU A 479 -20.44 8.44 -2.46
C LEU A 479 -20.63 8.57 -3.97
N LEU A 480 -20.53 7.47 -4.74
CA LEU A 480 -20.81 7.50 -6.18
C LEU A 480 -22.24 7.98 -6.47
N PHE A 481 -23.23 7.62 -5.65
CA PHE A 481 -24.63 8.02 -5.89
C PHE A 481 -24.87 9.52 -5.78
N VAL A 482 -24.14 10.21 -4.90
CA VAL A 482 -24.20 11.67 -4.71
C VAL A 482 -23.20 12.43 -5.58
N SER A 483 -22.29 11.74 -6.28
CA SER A 483 -21.27 12.36 -7.14
C SER A 483 -21.83 12.69 -8.52
N ASP A 484 -21.69 13.94 -8.96
CA ASP A 484 -22.11 14.40 -10.28
C ASP A 484 -21.02 14.16 -11.34
N ILE A 485 -19.74 14.31 -10.94
CA ILE A 485 -18.57 14.09 -11.80
C ILE A 485 -17.58 13.20 -11.06
N LEU A 486 -17.06 12.17 -11.72
CA LEU A 486 -15.94 11.37 -11.21
C LEU A 486 -14.65 11.76 -11.93
N ILE A 487 -13.67 12.21 -11.16
CA ILE A 487 -12.28 12.33 -11.60
C ILE A 487 -11.52 11.14 -11.00
N THR A 488 -10.94 10.31 -11.85
CA THR A 488 -10.19 9.12 -11.45
C THR A 488 -8.95 8.97 -12.33
N ASP A 489 -8.14 7.95 -12.10
CA ASP A 489 -7.06 7.54 -13.00
C ASP A 489 -7.28 6.06 -13.39
N TYR A 490 -6.28 5.22 -13.20
CA TYR A 490 -6.31 3.77 -13.37
C TYR A 490 -7.10 3.03 -12.27
N SER A 491 -8.23 3.55 -11.81
CA SER A 491 -9.06 2.89 -10.78
C SER A 491 -10.18 2.07 -11.42
N SER A 492 -10.55 0.94 -10.79
CA SER A 492 -11.71 0.18 -11.23
C SER A 492 -13.04 0.90 -10.98
N THR A 493 -13.07 1.94 -10.16
CA THR A 493 -14.30 2.70 -9.84
C THR A 493 -14.99 3.29 -11.07
N CYS A 494 -14.28 3.46 -12.20
CA CYS A 494 -14.90 3.87 -13.46
C CYS A 494 -15.97 2.86 -13.95
N PHE A 495 -15.81 1.56 -13.65
CA PHE A 495 -16.82 0.56 -14.01
C PHE A 495 -18.12 0.78 -13.24
N GLU A 496 -18.05 0.86 -11.91
CA GLU A 496 -19.25 1.11 -11.10
C GLU A 496 -19.90 2.45 -11.43
N PHE A 497 -19.10 3.50 -11.65
CA PHE A 497 -19.65 4.83 -11.96
C PHE A 497 -20.29 4.89 -13.36
N SER A 498 -19.82 4.08 -14.32
CA SER A 498 -20.44 3.99 -15.64
C SER A 498 -21.90 3.50 -15.60
N LEU A 499 -22.29 2.73 -14.56
CA LEU A 499 -23.68 2.31 -14.34
C LEU A 499 -24.61 3.47 -14.00
N LEU A 500 -24.07 4.61 -13.56
CA LEU A 500 -24.84 5.82 -13.26
C LEU A 500 -25.02 6.71 -14.49
N ASP A 501 -24.36 6.41 -15.61
CA ASP A 501 -24.37 7.19 -16.86
C ASP A 501 -24.04 8.68 -16.61
N ARG A 502 -22.91 8.92 -15.92
CA ARG A 502 -22.47 10.26 -15.48
C ARG A 502 -21.06 10.63 -15.98
N PRO A 503 -20.76 11.95 -16.05
CA PRO A 503 -19.45 12.47 -16.46
C PRO A 503 -18.24 11.88 -15.74
N MET A 504 -17.23 11.46 -16.52
CA MET A 504 -15.95 10.96 -16.01
C MET A 504 -14.78 11.69 -16.67
N LEU A 505 -13.74 11.97 -15.88
CA LEU A 505 -12.44 12.46 -16.34
C LEU A 505 -11.32 11.59 -15.79
N PHE A 506 -10.30 11.34 -16.62
CA PHE A 506 -9.17 10.48 -16.29
C PHE A 506 -7.90 11.33 -16.11
N PHE A 507 -7.61 11.71 -14.86
CA PHE A 507 -6.43 12.51 -14.50
C PHE A 507 -5.17 11.62 -14.44
N ALA A 508 -4.58 11.38 -15.60
CA ALA A 508 -3.47 10.44 -15.81
C ALA A 508 -2.15 11.20 -16.09
N TYR A 509 -1.74 12.03 -15.13
CA TYR A 509 -0.51 12.85 -15.22
C TYR A 509 0.78 12.01 -15.39
N ASP A 510 0.74 10.72 -15.03
CA ASP A 510 1.88 9.79 -15.05
C ASP A 510 1.62 8.53 -15.89
N LEU A 511 0.82 8.63 -16.95
CA LEU A 511 0.36 7.49 -17.77
C LEU A 511 1.48 6.58 -18.25
N GLU A 512 2.50 7.15 -18.90
CA GLU A 512 3.63 6.39 -19.46
C GLU A 512 4.38 5.64 -18.35
N ASP A 513 4.57 6.34 -17.23
CA ASP A 513 5.25 5.84 -16.04
C ASP A 513 4.45 4.72 -15.36
N TYR A 514 3.12 4.81 -15.39
CA TYR A 514 2.22 3.81 -14.82
C TYR A 514 2.15 2.56 -15.68
N ILE A 515 1.97 2.69 -17.00
CA ILE A 515 1.91 1.58 -17.96
C ILE A 515 3.20 0.75 -17.90
N SER A 516 4.36 1.39 -17.82
CA SER A 516 5.66 0.68 -17.72
C SER A 516 5.76 -0.24 -16.49
N LYS A 517 5.06 0.09 -15.40
CA LYS A 517 5.07 -0.64 -14.13
C LYS A 517 3.89 -1.62 -14.03
N ARG A 518 2.75 -1.27 -14.63
CA ARG A 518 1.46 -1.95 -14.50
C ARG A 518 0.89 -2.23 -15.89
N ASP A 519 1.03 -3.49 -16.27
CA ASP A 519 0.49 -4.02 -17.53
C ASP A 519 -1.05 -4.15 -17.50
N PHE A 520 -1.71 -3.73 -18.58
CA PHE A 520 -3.17 -3.72 -18.77
C PHE A 520 -3.60 -4.74 -19.83
N TYR A 521 -4.86 -5.18 -19.78
CA TYR A 521 -5.47 -6.04 -20.81
C TYR A 521 -5.95 -5.25 -22.04
N TYR A 522 -6.15 -3.95 -21.87
CA TYR A 522 -6.63 -3.03 -22.90
C TYR A 522 -5.65 -1.85 -23.01
N ASP A 523 -5.59 -1.22 -24.18
CA ASP A 523 -4.92 0.07 -24.31
C ASP A 523 -5.70 1.10 -23.48
N PHE A 524 -5.04 1.76 -22.53
CA PHE A 524 -5.70 2.67 -21.61
C PHE A 524 -6.34 3.86 -22.32
N GLU A 525 -5.69 4.38 -23.38
CA GLU A 525 -6.18 5.55 -24.11
C GLU A 525 -7.46 5.25 -24.91
N GLU A 526 -7.60 4.02 -25.42
CA GLU A 526 -8.80 3.58 -26.15
C GLU A 526 -9.89 3.01 -25.22
N PHE A 527 -9.52 2.64 -23.98
CA PHE A 527 -10.37 1.88 -23.07
C PHE A 527 -11.28 2.76 -22.21
N VAL A 528 -10.80 3.94 -21.78
CA VAL A 528 -11.53 4.75 -20.80
C VAL A 528 -12.70 5.51 -21.44
N PRO A 529 -13.86 5.62 -20.77
CA PRO A 529 -15.09 6.21 -21.34
C PRO A 529 -15.16 7.75 -21.28
N GLY A 530 -14.04 8.44 -21.04
CA GLY A 530 -14.02 9.89 -20.89
C GLY A 530 -12.63 10.48 -21.15
N PRO A 531 -12.52 11.81 -21.24
CA PRO A 531 -11.28 12.48 -21.58
C PRO A 531 -10.15 12.14 -20.62
N ILE A 532 -8.98 11.90 -21.18
CA ILE A 532 -7.71 11.83 -20.44
C ILE A 532 -7.13 13.23 -20.34
N VAL A 533 -6.86 13.66 -19.11
CA VAL A 533 -6.26 14.96 -18.80
C VAL A 533 -5.01 14.76 -17.96
N ARG A 534 -3.99 15.59 -18.18
CA ARG A 534 -2.67 15.49 -17.55
C ARG A 534 -2.38 16.64 -16.60
N THR A 535 -3.12 17.75 -16.69
CA THR A 535 -2.93 18.92 -15.83
C THR A 535 -4.25 19.42 -15.23
N SER A 536 -4.15 20.27 -14.20
CA SER A 536 -5.32 20.88 -13.57
C SER A 536 -6.03 21.86 -14.51
N GLU A 537 -5.30 22.54 -15.39
CA GLU A 537 -5.85 23.45 -16.39
C GLU A 537 -6.73 22.70 -17.40
N GLU A 538 -6.25 21.57 -17.94
CA GLU A 538 -7.04 20.71 -18.84
C GLU A 538 -8.30 20.19 -18.13
N LEU A 539 -8.17 19.79 -16.86
CA LEU A 539 -9.30 19.36 -16.05
C LEU A 539 -10.35 20.46 -15.89
N ILE A 540 -9.92 21.68 -15.56
CA ILE A 540 -10.80 22.84 -15.43
C ILE A 540 -11.48 23.16 -16.76
N GLU A 541 -10.73 23.14 -17.87
CA GLU A 541 -11.27 23.42 -19.20
C GLU A 541 -12.38 22.43 -19.59
N ARG A 542 -12.14 21.12 -19.40
CA ARG A 542 -13.14 20.08 -19.72
C ARG A 542 -14.41 20.22 -18.89
N ILE A 543 -14.28 20.49 -17.60
CA ILE A 543 -15.44 20.67 -16.72
C ILE A 543 -16.23 21.92 -17.11
N LYS A 544 -15.56 23.06 -17.39
CA LYS A 544 -16.23 24.32 -17.79
C LYS A 544 -16.95 24.20 -19.13
N ASN A 545 -16.38 23.45 -20.07
CA ASN A 545 -16.96 23.24 -21.39
C ASN A 545 -17.97 22.07 -21.45
N GLU A 546 -18.20 21.40 -20.32
CA GLU A 546 -19.01 20.18 -20.22
C GLU A 546 -18.60 19.08 -21.22
N ASP A 547 -17.30 19.01 -21.53
CA ASP A 547 -16.75 18.12 -22.53
C ASP A 547 -16.23 16.83 -21.87
N PHE A 548 -17.14 15.88 -21.69
CA PHE A 548 -16.90 14.61 -20.99
C PHE A 548 -16.97 13.37 -21.87
N GLU A 549 -17.16 13.54 -23.18
CA GLU A 549 -17.33 12.43 -24.13
C GLU A 549 -18.42 11.41 -23.72
N MET A 550 -19.54 11.91 -23.20
CA MET A 550 -20.64 11.09 -22.65
C MET A 550 -21.14 9.97 -23.58
N GLN A 551 -21.00 10.13 -24.90
CA GLN A 551 -21.34 9.09 -25.87
C GLN A 551 -20.61 7.75 -25.64
N ASN A 552 -19.43 7.77 -25.00
CA ASN A 552 -18.62 6.59 -24.74
C ASN A 552 -19.05 5.83 -23.48
N VAL A 553 -19.67 6.52 -22.50
CA VAL A 553 -20.01 5.97 -21.18
C VAL A 553 -20.96 4.79 -21.27
N LYS A 554 -22.03 4.95 -22.05
CA LYS A 554 -23.01 3.88 -22.22
C LYS A 554 -22.44 2.66 -22.93
N ALA A 555 -21.67 2.87 -24.00
CA ALA A 555 -21.03 1.77 -24.73
C ALA A 555 -20.02 1.01 -23.86
N PHE A 556 -19.28 1.74 -23.02
CA PHE A 556 -18.40 1.15 -22.01
C PHE A 556 -19.18 0.32 -20.98
N ALA A 557 -20.26 0.87 -20.41
CA ALA A 557 -21.10 0.14 -19.47
C ALA A 557 -21.68 -1.14 -20.11
N GLU A 558 -22.20 -1.08 -21.33
CA GLU A 558 -22.73 -2.24 -22.07
C GLU A 558 -21.65 -3.30 -22.35
N TYR A 559 -20.42 -2.88 -22.64
CA TYR A 559 -19.32 -3.81 -22.87
C TYR A 559 -18.94 -4.58 -21.59
N PHE A 560 -18.81 -3.86 -20.47
CA PHE A 560 -18.35 -4.43 -19.21
C PHE A 560 -19.46 -5.06 -18.36
N PHE A 561 -20.71 -4.66 -18.57
CA PHE A 561 -21.91 -5.19 -17.90
C PHE A 561 -22.92 -5.67 -18.93
N GLU A 562 -22.94 -6.97 -19.15
CA GLU A 562 -23.82 -7.61 -20.12
C GLU A 562 -25.31 -7.48 -19.73
N GLN A 563 -25.58 -7.44 -18.42
CA GLN A 563 -26.92 -7.26 -17.87
C GLN A 563 -26.88 -6.15 -16.83
N GLN A 564 -27.70 -5.12 -17.03
CA GLN A 564 -27.82 -3.93 -16.19
C GLN A 564 -29.25 -3.86 -15.62
N ASP A 565 -29.64 -4.90 -14.90
CA ASP A 565 -31.03 -5.14 -14.47
C ASP A 565 -31.20 -5.32 -12.95
N GLY A 566 -30.12 -5.19 -12.18
CA GLY A 566 -30.12 -5.40 -10.73
C GLY A 566 -30.34 -6.86 -10.30
N LYS A 567 -30.14 -7.85 -11.19
CA LYS A 567 -30.43 -9.27 -10.91
C LYS A 567 -29.19 -10.15 -10.92
N SER A 568 -28.03 -9.61 -10.59
CA SER A 568 -26.77 -10.38 -10.59
C SER A 568 -26.73 -11.42 -9.49
N SER A 569 -27.25 -11.10 -8.31
CA SER A 569 -27.41 -12.04 -7.21
C SER A 569 -28.37 -13.16 -7.57
N GLN A 570 -29.50 -12.82 -8.21
CA GLN A 570 -30.46 -13.79 -8.74
C GLN A 570 -29.78 -14.74 -9.74
N ARG A 571 -29.13 -14.21 -10.78
CA ARG A 571 -28.47 -15.01 -11.81
C ARG A 571 -27.34 -15.86 -11.23
N PHE A 572 -26.62 -15.36 -10.23
CA PHE A 572 -25.63 -16.13 -9.49
C PHE A 572 -26.26 -17.32 -8.78
N VAL A 573 -27.35 -17.11 -8.02
CA VAL A 573 -28.04 -18.19 -7.30
C VAL A 573 -28.57 -19.24 -8.29
N ASP A 574 -29.22 -18.80 -9.38
CA ASP A 574 -29.78 -19.70 -10.40
C ASP A 574 -28.68 -20.58 -11.02
N GLN A 575 -27.60 -19.97 -11.53
CA GLN A 575 -26.60 -20.67 -12.33
C GLN A 575 -25.52 -21.38 -11.50
N ILE A 576 -25.15 -20.83 -10.34
CA ILE A 576 -24.03 -21.34 -9.52
C ILE A 576 -24.51 -22.19 -8.35
N ILE A 577 -25.58 -21.77 -7.66
CA ILE A 577 -26.07 -22.48 -6.46
C ILE A 577 -27.07 -23.58 -6.85
N LEU A 578 -28.05 -23.26 -7.69
CA LEU A 578 -29.10 -24.20 -8.11
C LEU A 578 -28.69 -25.01 -9.34
N GLY A 579 -27.77 -24.50 -10.16
CA GLY A 579 -27.30 -25.17 -11.37
C GLY A 579 -28.32 -25.14 -12.51
N GLU A 580 -29.19 -24.15 -12.54
CA GLU A 580 -30.14 -23.90 -13.61
C GLU A 580 -29.37 -23.33 -14.82
N ASN A 581 -29.31 -24.09 -15.91
CA ASN A 581 -28.73 -23.61 -17.17
C ASN A 581 -29.71 -22.65 -17.86
N LYS A 582 -29.19 -21.55 -18.41
CA LYS A 582 -29.90 -20.74 -19.41
C LYS A 582 -30.01 -21.48 -20.74
#